data_AF-A0A9P0JX97-F1
#
_entry.id   AF-A0A9P0JX97-F1
#
_cell.length_a   1.000
_cell.length_b   1.000
_cell.length_c   1.000
_cell.angle_alpha   90.00
_cell.angle_beta   90.00
_cell.angle_gamma   90.00
#
_symmetry.space_group_name_H-M   'P 1'
#
loop_
_entity.id
_entity.type
_entity.pdbx_description
1 polymer ?
#
loop_
_entity_poly.entity_id
_entity_poly.type
_entity_poly.pdbx_seq_one_letter_code
_entity_poly.pdbx_strand_id
1 'polypeptide(L)'
;MPRERNRGIRGKWSEENLRKAIAAVLNGMSKNLSIKRFWVPRGMMRDFLGKNLTSKCSMGRKSIRTKEQEQELCSRIIRLAEIGYLLTSKVLRSCVFNFCDAISICHLFNKEKKIS
;
A
#
# COMPACT_ATOMS: atom_id res chain seq x y z
N MET A 1 6.42 -7.54 -35.19
CA MET A 1 6.27 -8.66 -34.22
C MET A 1 5.84 -8.12 -32.86
N PRO A 2 4.86 -8.72 -32.17
CA PRO A 2 4.48 -8.30 -30.82
C PRO A 2 5.61 -8.61 -29.85
N ARG A 3 6.10 -7.61 -29.10
CA ARG A 3 7.06 -7.83 -28.01
C ARG A 3 6.34 -8.43 -26.81
N GLU A 4 6.75 -9.61 -26.37
CA GLU A 4 6.30 -10.17 -25.09
C GLU A 4 6.66 -9.21 -23.95
N ARG A 5 5.64 -8.68 -23.27
CA ARG A 5 5.82 -7.81 -22.12
C ARG A 5 5.90 -8.68 -20.87
N ASN A 6 7.11 -9.05 -20.47
CA ASN A 6 7.34 -9.75 -19.22
C ASN A 6 7.00 -8.80 -18.05
N ARG A 7 5.78 -8.91 -17.51
CA ARG A 7 5.29 -8.11 -16.37
C ARG A 7 5.89 -8.70 -15.10
N GLY A 8 7.19 -8.52 -14.91
CA GLY A 8 7.92 -9.03 -13.74
C GLY A 8 7.25 -8.67 -12.41
N ILE A 9 7.60 -9.40 -11.34
CA ILE A 9 7.03 -9.21 -10.00
C ILE A 9 7.23 -7.76 -9.54
N ARG A 10 6.12 -7.04 -9.34
CA ARG A 10 6.15 -5.66 -8.83
C ARG A 10 6.72 -5.66 -7.42
N GLY A 11 7.66 -4.75 -7.14
CA GLY A 11 8.13 -4.52 -5.77
C GLY A 11 9.17 -5.51 -5.22
N LYS A 12 9.82 -6.32 -6.06
CA LYS A 12 10.86 -7.30 -5.67
C LYS A 12 12.11 -6.69 -5.00
N TRP A 13 12.30 -5.38 -5.10
CA TRP A 13 13.44 -4.67 -4.51
C TRP A 13 13.25 -4.47 -2.98
N SER A 14 14.34 -4.59 -2.24
CA SER A 14 14.38 -4.35 -0.80
C SER A 14 14.54 -2.86 -0.49
N GLU A 15 14.02 -2.44 0.66
CA GLU A 15 14.18 -1.06 1.13
C GLU A 15 15.65 -0.73 1.42
N GLU A 16 16.42 -1.71 1.87
CA GLU A 16 17.86 -1.56 2.09
C GLU A 16 18.62 -1.25 0.80
N ASN A 17 18.30 -1.94 -0.30
CA ASN A 17 18.92 -1.69 -1.60
C ASN A 17 18.59 -0.28 -2.10
N LEU A 18 17.38 0.20 -1.85
CA LEU A 18 16.99 1.56 -2.18
C LEU A 18 17.83 2.59 -1.39
N ARG A 19 17.98 2.41 -0.07
CA ARG A 19 18.79 3.33 0.75
C ARG A 19 20.25 3.36 0.31
N LYS A 20 20.85 2.20 0.05
CA LYS A 20 22.21 2.08 -0.49
C LYS A 20 22.34 2.77 -1.85
N ALA A 21 21.33 2.61 -2.71
CA ALA A 21 21.31 3.24 -4.03
C ALA A 21 21.24 4.78 -3.94
N ILE A 22 20.40 5.32 -3.05
CA ILE A 22 20.28 6.77 -2.82
C ILE A 22 21.58 7.33 -2.24
N ALA A 23 22.14 6.69 -1.21
CA ALA A 23 23.41 7.10 -0.61
C ALA A 23 24.55 7.12 -1.64
N ALA A 24 24.61 6.10 -2.50
CA ALA A 24 25.56 6.05 -3.62
C ALA A 24 25.45 7.25 -4.57
N VAL A 25 24.22 7.66 -4.91
CA VAL A 25 24.00 8.82 -5.80
C VAL A 25 24.38 10.13 -5.11
N LEU A 26 24.08 10.26 -3.82
CA LEU A 26 24.50 11.42 -3.02
C LEU A 26 26.04 11.51 -2.91
N ASN A 27 26.72 10.37 -2.84
CA ASN A 27 28.18 10.28 -2.87
C ASN A 27 28.80 10.51 -4.26
N GLY A 28 28.01 10.91 -5.27
CA GLY A 28 28.48 11.26 -6.60
C GLY A 28 28.42 10.14 -7.65
N MET A 29 27.86 8.96 -7.34
CA MET A 29 27.65 7.95 -8.39
C MET A 29 26.54 8.34 -9.37
N SER A 30 26.74 8.01 -10.64
CA SER A 30 25.71 8.16 -11.67
C SER A 30 24.46 7.34 -11.34
N LYS A 31 23.28 7.92 -11.55
CA LYS A 31 21.97 7.28 -11.31
C LYS A 31 21.87 5.92 -12.00
N ASN A 32 22.31 5.83 -13.26
CA ASN A 32 22.26 4.60 -14.05
C ASN A 32 23.18 3.50 -13.49
N LEU A 33 24.33 3.88 -12.94
CA LEU A 33 25.26 2.96 -12.31
C LEU A 33 24.68 2.41 -11.00
N SER A 34 24.15 3.28 -10.17
CA SER A 34 23.50 2.92 -8.90
C SER A 34 22.31 1.95 -9.11
N ILE A 35 21.46 2.22 -10.12
CA ILE A 35 20.35 1.34 -10.51
C ILE A 35 20.82 -0.08 -10.85
N LYS A 36 21.87 -0.21 -11.67
CA LYS A 36 22.43 -1.52 -12.05
C LYS A 36 23.06 -2.23 -10.86
N ARG A 37 23.76 -1.49 -9.99
CA ARG A 37 24.48 -2.05 -8.84
C ARG A 37 23.55 -2.58 -7.76
N PHE A 38 22.44 -1.89 -7.49
CA PHE A 38 21.52 -2.21 -6.39
C PHE A 38 20.20 -2.84 -6.85
N TRP A 39 20.07 -3.18 -8.14
CA TRP A 39 18.89 -3.81 -8.73
C TRP A 39 17.58 -3.04 -8.47
N VAL A 40 17.66 -1.71 -8.49
CA VAL A 40 16.50 -0.82 -8.26
C VAL A 40 15.90 -0.37 -9.60
N PRO A 41 14.57 -0.39 -9.78
CA PRO A 41 13.90 0.12 -10.98
C PRO A 41 14.25 1.59 -11.31
N ARG A 42 14.45 1.91 -12.60
CA ARG A 42 14.88 3.25 -13.03
C ARG A 42 13.88 4.36 -12.69
N GLY A 43 12.59 4.13 -12.90
CA GLY A 43 11.54 5.14 -12.63
C GLY A 43 11.49 5.54 -11.16
N MET A 44 11.77 4.59 -10.26
CA MET A 44 11.79 4.83 -8.83
C MET A 44 12.90 5.79 -8.41
N MET A 45 14.12 5.63 -8.94
CA MET A 45 15.23 6.51 -8.64
C MET A 45 14.91 7.98 -8.94
N ARG A 46 14.16 8.24 -10.01
CA ARG A 46 13.68 9.60 -10.34
C ARG A 46 12.68 10.11 -9.30
N ASP A 47 11.67 9.31 -8.96
CA ASP A 47 10.61 9.70 -8.03
C ASP A 47 11.13 9.90 -6.61
N PHE A 48 12.04 9.04 -6.15
CA PHE A 48 12.58 9.08 -4.79
C PHE A 48 13.52 10.25 -4.58
N LEU A 49 14.39 10.55 -5.56
CA LEU A 49 15.24 11.75 -5.51
C LEU A 49 14.41 13.04 -5.61
N GLY A 50 13.37 13.07 -6.45
CA GLY A 50 12.52 14.25 -6.61
C GLY A 50 11.63 14.54 -5.38
N LYS A 51 11.24 13.50 -4.63
CA LYS A 51 10.35 13.62 -3.47
C LYS A 51 11.07 13.45 -2.12
N ASN A 52 12.40 13.29 -2.11
CA ASN A 52 13.22 13.00 -0.92
C ASN A 52 12.71 11.83 -0.06
N LEU A 53 12.22 10.75 -0.69
CA LEU A 53 11.80 9.56 0.06
C LEU A 53 13.02 8.67 0.36
N THR A 54 13.06 8.12 1.56
CA THR A 54 14.11 7.19 2.03
C THR A 54 13.57 5.80 2.34
N SER A 55 12.25 5.64 2.30
CA SER A 55 11.56 4.43 2.73
C SER A 55 10.61 3.87 1.69
N LYS A 56 10.46 2.54 1.71
CA LYS A 56 9.58 1.83 0.77
C LYS A 56 8.13 2.17 1.10
N CYS A 57 7.53 3.02 0.28
CA CYS A 57 6.10 3.28 0.35
C CYS A 57 5.31 2.07 -0.17
N SER A 58 4.16 1.81 0.46
CA SER A 58 3.16 0.89 -0.11
C SER A 58 2.80 1.38 -1.51
N MET A 59 2.91 0.48 -2.50
CA MET A 59 2.54 0.77 -3.89
C MET A 59 1.01 0.83 -4.08
N GLY A 60 0.25 0.55 -3.02
CA GLY A 60 -1.21 0.59 -3.01
C GLY A 60 -1.76 1.92 -2.51
N ARG A 61 -3.09 1.99 -2.52
CA ARG A 61 -3.83 3.09 -1.90
C ARG A 61 -3.45 3.19 -0.42
N LYS A 62 -3.18 4.41 0.05
CA LYS A 62 -2.99 4.66 1.49
C LYS A 62 -4.28 4.27 2.23
N SER A 63 -4.14 3.64 3.41
CA SER A 63 -5.31 3.36 4.24
C SER A 63 -6.04 4.66 4.55
N ILE A 64 -7.36 4.62 4.44
CA ILE A 64 -8.24 5.73 4.82
C ILE A 64 -8.39 5.77 6.35
N ARG A 65 -8.17 4.63 7.03
CA ARG A 65 -8.35 4.48 8.48
C ARG A 65 -7.04 4.68 9.22
N THR A 66 -7.14 5.18 10.45
CA THR A 66 -6.02 5.12 11.39
C THR A 66 -5.81 3.68 11.86
N LYS A 67 -4.59 3.34 12.29
CA LYS A 67 -4.28 1.99 12.79
C LYS A 67 -5.20 1.58 13.95
N GLU A 68 -5.53 2.52 14.82
CA GLU A 68 -6.43 2.32 15.96
C GLU A 68 -7.84 1.92 15.51
N GLN A 69 -8.39 2.61 14.50
CA GLN A 69 -9.71 2.30 13.93
C GLN A 69 -9.74 0.94 13.23
N GLU A 70 -8.65 0.56 12.56
CA GLU A 70 -8.53 -0.79 11.98
C GLU A 70 -8.51 -1.85 13.08
N GLN A 71 -7.81 -1.59 14.19
CA GLN A 71 -7.69 -2.52 15.30
C GLN A 71 -9.03 -2.70 16.04
N GLU A 72 -9.76 -1.61 16.27
CA GLU A 72 -11.11 -1.67 16.85
C GLU A 72 -12.06 -2.48 15.97
N LEU A 73 -12.05 -2.23 14.66
CA LEU A 73 -12.85 -2.97 13.69
C LEU A 73 -12.50 -4.46 13.66
N CYS A 74 -11.20 -4.80 13.63
CA CYS A 74 -10.74 -6.18 13.70
C CYS A 74 -11.20 -6.87 14.99
N SER A 75 -11.06 -6.20 16.14
CA SER A 75 -11.49 -6.73 17.43
C SER A 75 -13.00 -7.02 17.46
N ARG A 76 -13.80 -6.15 16.84
CA ARG A 76 -15.25 -6.32 16.75
C ARG A 76 -15.65 -7.47 15.81
N ILE A 77 -14.93 -7.65 14.70
CA ILE A 77 -15.12 -8.78 13.78
C ILE A 77 -14.78 -10.10 14.48
N ILE A 78 -13.68 -10.15 15.24
CA ILE A 78 -13.26 -11.34 15.99
C ILE A 78 -14.33 -11.72 17.02
N ARG A 79 -14.84 -10.76 17.79
CA ARG A 79 -15.94 -10.99 18.75
C ARG A 79 -17.21 -11.55 18.07
N LEU A 80 -17.57 -11.02 16.90
CA LEU A 80 -18.71 -11.54 16.14
C LEU A 80 -18.49 -12.99 15.69
N ALA A 81 -17.26 -13.35 15.31
CA ALA A 81 -16.90 -14.72 14.96
C ALA A 81 -17.01 -15.66 16.17
N GLU A 82 -16.54 -15.24 17.34
CA GLU A 82 -16.59 -16.01 18.59
C GLU A 82 -18.03 -16.31 19.05
N ILE A 83 -18.96 -15.38 18.83
CA ILE A 83 -20.37 -15.55 19.18
C ILE A 83 -21.12 -16.44 18.15
N GLY A 84 -20.43 -16.90 17.10
CA GLY A 84 -21.01 -17.77 16.06
C GLY A 84 -21.82 -17.02 15.01
N TYR A 85 -21.63 -15.71 14.88
CA TYR A 85 -22.29 -14.92 13.85
C TYR A 85 -21.77 -15.30 12.45
N LEU A 86 -22.68 -15.49 11.50
CA LEU A 86 -22.34 -15.84 10.12
C LEU A 86 -21.72 -14.63 9.38
N LEU A 87 -20.42 -14.45 9.55
CA LEU A 87 -19.63 -13.41 8.90
C LEU A 87 -19.41 -13.74 7.42
N THR A 88 -20.39 -13.39 6.58
CA THR A 88 -20.19 -13.34 5.14
C THR A 88 -19.49 -12.04 4.74
N SER A 89 -18.73 -12.08 3.65
CA SER A 89 -18.00 -10.91 3.15
C SER A 89 -18.92 -9.71 2.86
N LYS A 90 -20.19 -9.94 2.52
CA LYS A 90 -21.19 -8.86 2.33
C LYS A 90 -21.49 -8.13 3.63
N VAL A 91 -21.79 -8.87 4.70
CA VAL A 91 -22.12 -8.26 6.00
C VAL A 91 -20.93 -7.49 6.54
N LEU A 92 -19.73 -8.04 6.42
CA LEU A 92 -18.51 -7.38 6.85
C LEU A 92 -18.29 -6.03 6.15
N ARG A 93 -18.51 -5.97 4.82
CA ARG A 93 -18.42 -4.71 4.06
C ARG A 93 -19.48 -3.69 4.48
N SER A 94 -20.70 -4.12 4.74
CA SER A 94 -21.76 -3.24 5.25
C SER A 94 -21.47 -2.73 6.67
N CYS A 95 -20.91 -3.57 7.56
CA CYS A 95 -20.48 -3.13 8.88
C CYS A 95 -19.35 -2.10 8.80
N VAL A 96 -18.36 -2.31 7.93
CA VAL A 96 -17.26 -1.36 7.69
C VAL A 96 -17.79 -0.03 7.16
N PHE A 97 -18.75 -0.07 6.25
CA PHE A 97 -19.43 1.12 5.71
C PHE A 97 -20.15 1.89 6.81
N ASN A 98 -21.04 1.22 7.57
CA ASN A 98 -21.78 1.83 8.68
C ASN A 98 -20.85 2.41 9.76
N PHE A 99 -19.74 1.73 10.04
CA PHE A 99 -18.74 2.22 10.99
C PHE A 99 -18.01 3.47 10.47
N CYS A 100 -17.78 3.58 9.16
CA CYS A 100 -17.24 4.81 8.57
C CYS A 100 -18.25 5.97 8.57
N ASP A 101 -19.51 5.69 8.25
CA ASP A 101 -20.59 6.69 8.30
C ASP A 101 -20.79 7.22 9.73
N ALA A 102 -20.81 6.33 10.72
CA ALA A 102 -20.96 6.71 12.13
C ALA A 102 -19.83 7.62 12.64
N ILE A 103 -18.61 7.46 12.12
CA ILE A 103 -17.44 8.28 12.50
C ILE A 103 -17.29 9.50 11.57
N SER A 104 -18.21 9.71 10.60
CA SER A 104 -18.14 10.78 9.60
C SER A 104 -16.80 10.83 8.85
N ILE A 105 -16.21 9.67 8.58
CA ILE A 105 -14.96 9.59 7.82
C ILE A 105 -15.29 9.70 6.34
N CYS A 106 -14.68 10.65 5.63
CA CYS A 106 -14.79 10.73 4.18
C CYS A 106 -14.22 9.46 3.53
N HIS A 107 -15.10 8.56 3.09
CA HIS A 107 -14.76 7.31 2.43
C HIS A 107 -15.20 7.30 0.97
N LEU A 108 -14.49 6.53 0.12
CA LEU A 108 -14.86 6.36 -1.29
C LEU A 108 -15.78 5.16 -1.55
N PHE A 109 -16.39 4.61 -0.50
CA PHE A 109 -17.37 3.53 -0.69
C PHE A 109 -18.55 4.00 -1.54
N ASN A 110 -19.08 3.07 -2.33
CA ASN A 110 -20.21 3.36 -3.20
C ASN A 110 -21.47 3.57 -2.34
N LYS A 111 -21.96 4.82 -2.30
CA LYS A 111 -23.09 5.24 -1.46
C LYS A 111 -24.42 4.56 -1.85
N GLU A 112 -24.59 4.21 -3.13
CA GLU A 112 -25.81 3.57 -3.63
C GLU A 112 -25.93 2.12 -3.17
N LYS A 113 -24.79 1.41 -3.12
CA LYS A 113 -24.75 0.00 -2.75
C LYS A 113 -24.42 -0.24 -1.27
N LYS A 114 -24.00 0.80 -0.53
CA LYS A 114 -23.54 0.74 0.88
C LYS A 114 -22.49 -0.36 1.11
N ILE A 115 -21.63 -0.59 0.12
CA ILE A 115 -20.65 -1.68 0.08
C ILE A 115 -19.32 -1.13 -0.44
N SER A 116 -18.21 -1.67 0.09
CA SER A 116 -16.83 -1.41 -0.37
C SER A 116 -16.34 -2.36 -1.46
#